data_AF-A0A2N2MLZ8-F1
#
_entry.id   AF-A0A2N2MLZ8-F1
#
_cell.length_a   1.000
_cell.length_b   1.000
_cell.length_c   1.000
_cell.angle_alpha   90.00
_cell.angle_beta   90.00
_cell.angle_gamma   90.00
#
_symmetry.space_group_name_H-M   'P 1'
#
loop_
_entity.id
_entity.type
_entity.pdbx_description
1 polymer ?
#
loop_
_entity_poly.entity_id
_entity_poly.type
_entity_poly.pdbx_seq_one_letter_code
_entity_poly.pdbx_strand_id
1 'polypeptide(L)'
;MPTPFSCSTCGAPVTAEPGMEIMPCPYCGVALTIPPRLRRKKATVMEPTRPEKPKDPFSAAASVRLDKKTTGSQNETEMLTGALRQAQPIARGAAKLYNFWVLAKYFLPGILIALTVICLVICIVSLALGIYLGQGLK
;
A
#
# COMPACT_ATOMS: atom_id res chain seq x y z
N MET A 1 1.00 32.66 -16.55
CA MET A 1 0.59 31.93 -17.75
C MET A 1 1.79 31.13 -18.24
N PRO A 2 1.72 29.79 -18.36
CA PRO A 2 2.83 29.00 -18.90
C PRO A 2 3.07 29.35 -20.37
N THR A 3 4.33 29.55 -20.76
CA THR A 3 4.70 29.90 -22.14
C THR A 3 4.78 28.63 -23.01
N PRO A 4 4.06 28.54 -24.14
CA PRO A 4 4.15 27.40 -25.05
C PRO A 4 5.51 27.38 -25.76
N PHE A 5 6.02 26.18 -26.06
CA PHE A 5 7.25 25.98 -26.83
C PHE A 5 7.02 24.95 -27.94
N SER A 6 7.73 25.08 -29.07
CA SER A 6 7.54 24.21 -30.23
C SER A 6 8.23 22.86 -30.04
N CYS A 7 7.52 21.78 -30.38
CA CYS A 7 8.07 20.43 -30.50
C CYS A 7 9.16 20.38 -31.59
N SER A 8 10.31 19.77 -31.30
CA SER A 8 11.42 19.64 -32.26
C SER A 8 11.13 18.67 -33.41
N THR A 9 10.19 17.73 -33.24
CA THR A 9 9.87 16.71 -34.25
C THR A 9 8.68 17.07 -35.12
N CYS A 10 7.62 17.67 -34.56
CA CYS A 10 6.40 17.99 -35.30
C CYS A 10 6.08 19.50 -35.38
N GLY A 11 6.85 20.35 -34.70
CA GLY A 11 6.64 21.80 -34.70
C GLY A 11 5.42 22.28 -33.90
N ALA A 12 4.60 21.38 -33.36
CA ALA A 12 3.38 21.75 -32.63
C ALA A 12 3.69 22.51 -31.33
N PRO A 13 2.86 23.49 -30.92
CA PRO A 13 3.04 24.23 -29.68
C PRO A 13 2.65 23.34 -28.49
N VAL A 14 3.62 23.00 -27.65
CA VAL A 14 3.44 22.21 -26.44
C VAL A 14 3.61 23.10 -25.21
N THR A 15 2.73 22.92 -24.23
CA THR A 15 2.84 23.61 -22.94
C THR A 15 3.66 22.73 -22.00
N ALA A 16 4.78 23.26 -21.47
CA ALA A 16 5.64 22.51 -20.56
C ALA A 16 4.94 22.23 -19.23
N GLU A 17 4.96 20.98 -18.78
CA GLU A 17 4.49 20.62 -17.45
C GLU A 17 5.60 20.88 -16.41
N PRO A 18 5.31 21.64 -15.34
CA PRO A 18 6.33 22.06 -14.38
C PRO A 18 6.86 20.86 -13.58
N GLY A 19 8.18 20.70 -13.53
CA GLY A 19 8.86 19.67 -12.74
C GLY A 19 9.20 18.39 -13.48
N MET A 20 8.81 18.25 -14.75
CA MET A 20 9.19 17.12 -15.60
C MET A 20 10.36 17.51 -16.52
N GLU A 21 11.31 16.59 -16.73
CA GLU A 21 12.44 16.81 -17.65
C GLU A 21 12.13 16.32 -19.07
N ILE A 22 11.31 15.27 -19.17
CA ILE A 22 10.91 14.61 -20.40
C ILE A 22 9.39 14.43 -20.35
N MET A 23 8.69 14.85 -21.40
CA MET A 23 7.26 14.60 -21.56
C MET A 23 6.95 14.13 -22.98
N PRO A 24 5.99 13.22 -23.19
CA PRO A 24 5.54 12.87 -24.53
C PRO A 24 4.83 14.07 -25.17
N CYS A 25 5.10 14.31 -26.45
CA CYS A 25 4.35 15.30 -27.22
C CYS A 25 2.89 14.85 -27.36
N PRO A 26 1.88 15.68 -27.02
CA PRO A 26 0.48 15.31 -27.18
C PRO A 26 0.06 15.17 -28.65
N TYR A 27 0.87 15.68 -29.59
CA TYR A 27 0.56 15.66 -31.01
C TYR A 27 1.21 14.48 -31.75
N CYS A 28 2.52 14.27 -31.57
CA CYS A 28 3.25 13.22 -32.28
C CYS A 28 3.68 12.04 -31.41
N GLY A 29 3.46 12.08 -30.10
CA GLY A 29 3.82 11.02 -29.16
C GLY A 29 5.32 10.89 -28.85
N VAL A 30 6.19 11.65 -29.53
CA VAL A 30 7.64 11.61 -29.34
C VAL A 30 8.01 12.18 -27.97
N ALA A 31 8.96 11.54 -27.29
CA ALA A 31 9.50 12.04 -26.02
C ALA A 31 10.28 13.34 -26.24
N LEU A 32 9.76 14.44 -25.71
CA LEU A 32 10.37 15.77 -25.79
C LEU A 32 11.08 16.11 -24.49
N THR A 33 12.32 16.56 -24.61
CA THR A 33 13.09 17.11 -23.51
C THR A 33 12.69 18.56 -23.28
N ILE A 34 12.09 18.88 -22.13
CA ILE A 34 11.67 20.23 -21.78
C ILE A 34 12.92 21.09 -21.51
N PRO A 35 13.06 22.30 -22.08
CA PRO A 35 14.22 23.15 -21.82
C PRO A 35 14.27 23.62 -20.35
N PRO A 36 15.47 23.75 -19.75
CA PRO A 36 15.64 24.01 -18.31
C PRO A 36 15.00 25.31 -17.84
N ARG A 37 14.80 26.30 -18.73
CA ARG A 37 14.11 27.56 -18.42
C ARG A 37 12.61 27.39 -18.13
N LEU A 38 12.00 26.34 -18.68
CA LEU A 38 10.58 26.00 -18.48
C LEU A 38 10.39 24.95 -17.37
N ARG A 39 11.46 24.27 -16.95
CA ARG A 39 11.51 23.40 -15.77
C ARG A 39 11.47 24.28 -14.51
N ARG A 40 10.32 24.88 -14.22
CA ARG A 40 10.16 25.69 -13.01
C ARG A 40 10.40 24.77 -11.81
N LYS A 41 11.52 24.98 -11.09
CA LYS A 41 11.87 24.20 -9.91
C LYS A 41 10.72 24.31 -8.90
N LYS A 42 10.05 23.19 -8.62
CA LYS A 42 9.24 23.07 -7.41
C LYS A 42 10.23 23.30 -6.26
N ALA A 43 10.11 24.43 -5.56
CA ALA A 43 10.97 24.69 -4.41
C ALA A 43 10.81 23.53 -3.44
N THR A 44 11.94 22.93 -3.12
CA THR A 44 12.23 21.85 -2.19
C THR A 44 11.14 21.60 -1.13
N VAL A 45 10.44 20.47 -1.24
CA VAL A 45 10.12 19.64 -0.09
C VAL A 45 10.41 18.20 -0.50
N MET A 46 11.42 17.63 0.15
CA MET A 46 11.93 16.27 -0.04
C MET A 46 10.82 15.21 0.12
N GLU A 47 10.85 14.26 -0.82
CA GLU A 47 10.11 13.01 -1.05
C GLU A 47 9.95 12.08 0.22
N PRO A 48 9.10 11.01 0.27
CA PRO A 48 8.66 10.16 -0.85
C PRO A 48 7.27 9.47 -0.87
N THR A 49 6.96 8.91 -2.06
CA THR A 49 6.14 7.69 -2.37
C THR A 49 4.81 7.88 -3.15
N ARG A 50 4.89 7.64 -4.48
CA ARG A 50 3.98 6.92 -5.43
C ARG A 50 2.75 6.18 -4.85
N PRO A 51 1.64 5.92 -5.59
CA PRO A 51 0.95 6.62 -6.70
C PRO A 51 -0.52 7.01 -6.36
N GLU A 52 -1.02 8.11 -6.92
CA GLU A 52 -2.41 8.58 -6.74
C GLU A 52 -3.37 7.79 -7.67
N LYS A 53 -4.35 7.08 -7.09
CA LYS A 53 -5.46 6.41 -7.78
C LYS A 53 -6.70 7.33 -7.77
N PRO A 54 -7.57 7.31 -8.81
CA PRO A 54 -8.47 8.42 -9.18
C PRO A 54 -9.50 8.87 -8.14
N LYS A 55 -9.85 10.16 -8.22
CA LYS A 55 -10.69 10.96 -7.33
C LYS A 55 -12.14 10.46 -7.25
N ASP A 56 -12.55 10.07 -6.05
CA ASP A 56 -13.97 10.02 -5.69
C ASP A 56 -14.47 11.47 -5.47
N PRO A 57 -15.68 11.84 -5.96
CA PRO A 57 -16.27 13.17 -5.78
C PRO A 57 -16.42 13.61 -4.31
N PHE A 58 -16.33 12.67 -3.37
CA PHE A 58 -16.44 12.92 -1.93
C PHE A 58 -15.19 13.55 -1.29
N SER A 59 -14.03 13.48 -1.95
CA SER A 59 -12.76 13.97 -1.40
C SER A 59 -12.61 15.50 -1.44
N ALA A 60 -13.23 16.17 -2.42
CA ALA A 60 -13.21 17.64 -2.54
C ALA A 60 -14.07 18.33 -1.48
N ALA A 61 -15.13 17.68 -0.98
CA ALA A 61 -15.95 18.21 0.10
C ALA A 61 -15.27 18.07 1.48
N ALA A 62 -14.27 17.19 1.60
CA ALA A 62 -13.52 16.99 2.84
C ALA A 62 -12.47 18.10 3.06
N SER A 63 -11.83 18.59 2.00
CA SER A 63 -10.83 19.66 2.12
C SER A 63 -11.43 21.01 2.52
N VAL A 64 -12.64 21.33 2.06
CA VAL A 64 -13.32 22.60 2.41
C VAL A 64 -13.77 22.66 3.87
N ARG A 65 -14.01 21.52 4.52
CA ARG A 65 -14.35 21.48 5.96
C ARG A 65 -13.13 21.63 6.88
N LEU A 66 -11.92 21.35 6.39
CA LEU A 66 -10.71 21.37 7.22
C LEU A 66 -10.24 22.80 7.56
N ASP A 67 -10.42 23.75 6.65
CA ASP A 67 -9.84 25.09 6.82
C ASP A 67 -10.56 25.95 7.88
N LYS A 68 -11.80 25.62 8.25
CA LYS A 68 -12.58 26.39 9.23
C LYS A 68 -12.27 26.04 10.70
N LYS A 69 -11.50 24.98 10.98
CA LYS A 69 -11.21 24.51 12.35
C LYS A 69 -9.82 24.93 12.87
N THR A 70 -9.02 25.66 12.08
CA THR A 70 -7.57 25.75 12.31
C THR A 70 -7.13 26.69 13.45
N THR A 71 -7.94 27.66 13.87
CA THR A 71 -7.57 28.60 14.95
C THR A 71 -7.92 28.13 16.37
N GLY A 72 -8.86 27.20 16.53
CA GLY A 72 -9.15 26.55 17.83
C GLY A 72 -8.46 25.19 18.01
N SER A 73 -8.06 24.56 16.91
CA SER A 73 -7.55 23.18 16.89
C SER A 73 -6.11 23.02 17.38
N GLN A 74 -5.26 24.05 17.37
CA GLN A 74 -3.87 23.88 17.83
C GLN A 74 -3.80 23.54 19.32
N ASN A 75 -4.62 24.21 20.14
CA ASN A 75 -4.67 24.00 21.59
C ASN A 75 -5.28 22.63 21.94
N GLU A 76 -6.31 22.20 21.20
CA GLU A 76 -6.87 20.84 21.30
C GLU A 76 -5.86 19.78 20.87
N THR A 77 -5.06 20.03 19.82
CA THR A 77 -4.09 19.04 19.33
C THR A 77 -2.95 18.78 20.32
N GLU A 78 -2.48 19.77 21.08
CA GLU A 78 -1.49 19.53 22.14
C GLU A 78 -2.06 18.70 23.29
N MET A 79 -3.29 18.98 23.72
CA MET A 79 -3.97 18.19 24.76
C MET A 79 -4.31 16.77 24.30
N LEU A 80 -4.79 16.60 23.06
CA LEU A 80 -5.05 15.30 22.45
C LEU A 80 -3.75 14.50 22.27
N THR A 81 -2.64 15.15 21.90
CA THR A 81 -1.35 14.48 21.75
C THR A 81 -0.84 13.97 23.11
N GLY A 82 -1.05 14.72 24.19
CA GLY A 82 -0.76 14.28 25.57
C GLY A 82 -1.61 13.07 25.98
N ALA A 83 -2.92 13.11 25.72
CA ALA A 83 -3.84 12.01 26.01
C ALA A 83 -3.53 10.74 25.19
N LEU A 84 -3.18 10.89 23.90
CA LEU A 84 -2.76 9.79 23.03
C LEU A 84 -1.44 9.17 23.51
N ARG A 85 -0.51 9.98 24.04
CA ARG A 85 0.75 9.50 24.62
C ARG A 85 0.51 8.64 25.86
N GLN A 86 -0.49 8.98 26.67
CA GLN A 86 -0.91 8.22 27.85
C GLN A 86 -1.72 6.95 27.50
N ALA A 87 -2.38 6.91 26.34
CA ALA A 87 -3.12 5.74 25.83
C ALA A 87 -2.25 4.71 25.07
N GLN A 88 -1.03 5.07 24.65
CA GLN A 88 -0.10 4.16 23.97
C GLN A 88 0.24 2.85 24.71
N PRO A 89 0.38 2.78 26.06
CA PRO A 89 0.68 1.50 26.72
C PRO A 89 -0.45 0.48 26.58
N ILE A 90 -1.71 0.92 26.46
CA ILE A 90 -2.87 0.04 26.26
C ILE A 90 -2.90 -0.48 24.81
N ALA A 91 -2.52 0.36 23.85
CA ALA A 91 -2.45 -0.02 22.43
C ALA A 91 -1.39 -1.10 22.15
N ARG A 92 -0.27 -1.12 22.91
CA ARG A 92 0.76 -2.18 22.79
C ARG A 92 0.26 -3.55 23.26
N GLY A 93 -0.58 -3.58 24.29
CA GLY A 93 -1.21 -4.82 24.76
C GLY A 93 -2.20 -5.38 23.75
N ALA A 94 -3.04 -4.51 23.17
CA ALA A 94 -4.02 -4.87 22.16
C ALA A 94 -3.36 -5.41 20.87
N ALA A 95 -2.24 -4.84 20.44
CA ALA A 95 -1.52 -5.31 19.26
C ALA A 95 -0.96 -6.73 19.42
N LYS A 96 -0.46 -7.10 20.61
CA LYS A 96 0.03 -8.47 20.86
C LYS A 96 -1.12 -9.48 20.86
N LEU A 97 -2.25 -9.14 21.45
CA LEU A 97 -3.42 -10.00 21.49
C LEU A 97 -4.01 -10.22 20.09
N TYR A 98 -4.06 -9.15 19.27
CA TYR A 98 -4.50 -9.24 17.89
C TYR A 98 -3.57 -10.11 17.04
N ASN A 99 -2.25 -9.92 17.14
CA ASN A 99 -1.29 -10.77 16.43
C ASN A 99 -1.39 -12.24 16.85
N PHE A 100 -1.59 -12.50 18.15
CA PHE A 100 -1.80 -13.87 18.64
C PHE A 100 -3.10 -14.48 18.09
N TRP A 101 -4.19 -13.73 18.08
CA TRP A 101 -5.48 -14.20 17.55
C TRP A 101 -5.43 -14.47 16.04
N VAL A 102 -4.76 -13.60 15.28
CA VAL A 102 -4.51 -13.80 13.85
C VAL A 102 -3.66 -15.06 13.63
N LEU A 103 -2.56 -15.22 14.37
CA LEU A 103 -1.69 -16.40 14.26
C LEU A 103 -2.43 -17.69 14.62
N ALA A 104 -3.21 -17.67 15.71
CA ALA A 104 -4.02 -18.80 16.15
C ALA A 104 -5.03 -19.22 15.08
N LYS A 105 -5.69 -18.25 14.41
CA LYS A 105 -6.65 -18.52 13.34
C LYS A 105 -6.00 -19.16 12.10
N TYR A 106 -4.74 -18.85 11.82
CA TYR A 106 -4.00 -19.48 10.72
C TYR A 106 -3.42 -20.85 11.09
N PHE A 107 -2.95 -21.04 12.33
CA PHE A 107 -2.37 -22.31 12.77
C PHE A 107 -3.41 -23.40 13.07
N LEU A 108 -4.60 -23.03 13.54
CA LEU A 108 -5.66 -24.00 13.87
C LEU A 108 -6.08 -24.90 12.69
N PRO A 109 -6.39 -24.38 11.48
CA PRO A 109 -6.71 -25.24 10.34
C PRO A 109 -5.50 -26.04 9.85
N GLY A 110 -4.28 -25.47 9.93
CA GLY A 110 -3.05 -26.16 9.54
C GLY A 110 -2.77 -27.40 10.39
N ILE A 111 -2.93 -27.30 11.72
CA ILE A 111 -2.74 -28.42 12.65
C ILE A 111 -3.79 -29.51 12.41
N LEU A 112 -5.06 -29.13 12.21
CA LEU A 112 -6.13 -30.08 11.90
C LEU A 112 -5.85 -30.88 10.62
N ILE A 113 -5.41 -30.21 9.56
CA ILE A 113 -5.05 -30.86 8.29
C ILE A 113 -3.81 -31.75 8.46
N ALA A 114 -2.80 -31.31 9.21
CA ALA A 114 -1.62 -32.13 9.46
C ALA A 114 -1.99 -33.42 10.21
N LEU A 115 -2.84 -33.34 11.23
CA LEU A 115 -3.30 -34.50 11.98
C LEU A 115 -4.13 -35.48 11.12
N THR A 116 -4.98 -34.97 10.23
CA THR A 116 -5.77 -35.84 9.35
C THR A 116 -4.86 -36.59 8.36
N VAL A 117 -3.87 -35.91 7.78
CA VAL A 117 -2.88 -36.54 6.88
C VAL A 117 -2.05 -37.59 7.62
N ILE A 118 -1.56 -37.27 8.82
CA ILE A 118 -0.78 -38.22 9.64
C ILE A 118 -1.62 -39.47 9.95
N CYS A 119 -2.89 -39.30 10.33
CA CYS A 119 -3.80 -40.40 10.60
C CYS A 119 -4.00 -41.30 9.36
N LEU A 120 -4.22 -40.71 8.19
CA LEU A 120 -4.35 -41.45 6.93
C LEU A 120 -3.09 -42.24 6.59
N VAL A 121 -1.90 -41.67 6.76
CA VAL A 121 -0.63 -42.36 6.50
C VAL A 121 -0.49 -43.57 7.44
N ILE A 122 -0.79 -43.41 8.72
CA ILE A 122 -0.75 -44.52 9.70
C ILE A 122 -1.72 -45.64 9.29
N CYS A 123 -2.94 -45.30 8.86
CA CYS A 123 -3.91 -46.28 8.39
C CYS A 123 -3.40 -47.04 7.15
N ILE A 124 -2.83 -46.34 6.16
CA ILE A 124 -2.29 -46.96 4.95
C ILE A 124 -1.13 -47.90 5.29
N VAL A 125 -0.20 -47.47 6.13
CA VAL A 125 0.94 -48.29 6.57
C VAL A 125 0.45 -49.53 7.32
N SER A 126 -0.54 -49.39 8.20
CA SER A 126 -1.10 -50.50 8.96
C SER A 126 -1.79 -51.53 8.05
N LEU A 127 -2.55 -51.06 7.06
CA LEU A 127 -3.18 -51.92 6.06
C LEU A 127 -2.14 -52.63 5.18
N ALA A 128 -1.13 -51.91 4.70
CA ALA A 128 -0.05 -52.47 3.89
C ALA A 128 0.73 -53.54 4.66
N LEU A 129 1.03 -53.29 5.94
CA LEU A 129 1.73 -54.24 6.79
C LEU A 129 0.87 -55.50 7.05
N GLY A 130 -0.43 -55.34 7.27
CA GLY A 130 -1.36 -56.46 7.42
C GLY A 130 -1.45 -57.32 6.17
N ILE A 131 -1.50 -56.71 4.98
CA ILE A 131 -1.49 -57.43 3.69
C ILE A 131 -0.15 -58.16 3.51
N TYR A 132 0.97 -57.50 3.81
CA TYR A 132 2.30 -58.08 3.66
C TYR A 132 2.51 -59.31 4.55
N LEU A 133 2.11 -59.23 5.82
CA LEU A 133 2.17 -60.36 6.76
C LEU A 133 1.18 -61.47 6.36
N GLY A 134 0.00 -61.12 5.84
CA GLY A 134 -1.00 -62.09 5.38
C GLY A 134 -0.59 -62.86 4.11
N GLN A 135 0.28 -62.28 3.27
CA GLN A 135 0.85 -62.98 2.12
C GLN A 135 2.03 -63.88 2.50
N GLY A 136 2.79 -63.56 3.54
CA GLY A 136 3.90 -64.39 4.02
C GLY A 136 3.49 -65.64 4.80
N LEU A 137 2.21 -65.77 5.18
CA LEU A 137 1.67 -66.90 5.94
C LEU A 137 0.91 -67.93 5.07
N LYS A 138 0.87 -67.74 3.75
CA LYS A 138 0.30 -68.67 2.76
C LYS A 138 1.41 -69.40 2.03
#